data_AF-A0A932TTN7-F1
#
_entry.id   AF-A0A932TTN7-F1
#
_cell.length_a   1.000
_cell.length_b   1.000
_cell.length_c   1.000
_cell.angle_alpha   90.00
_cell.angle_beta   90.00
_cell.angle_gamma   90.00
#
_symmetry.space_group_name_H-M   'P 1'
#
loop_
_entity.id
_entity.type
_entity.pdbx_description
1 polymer ?
#
loop_
_entity_poly.entity_id
_entity_poly.type
_entity_poly.pdbx_seq_one_letter_code
_entity_poly.pdbx_strand_id
1 'polypeptide(L)'
;MLPRDTDWVGTPPIKCQGIKTKLVPFIFRSVIWRPEGDDRWIEPFFGSGVVALNLAPARDLLADSNEHIVRLYRAIKDDELTPSRAREYLQHHGRLLELGGAEYYYEVRERFNHGGSSLDFLFLNRSCFNGVIRFNRKGAFNVPFGHKPGRFTQAYTTKIVNQVAWAARQMRGRRWQILHQPWEQTLGMARKGDFVYLDPPYIGRHTDYYDSWDERDAARLAERTLALPCGFAASMWLENRHRRNDHIAEHWNGVELRVCTHFYHVGSTQDLRNEIDEALLIRQDRPHRTRANSARSARQRRLPLRPGWRCSAMQRSTSCSGPRARFA
;
A
#
# COMPACT_ATOMS: atom_id res chain seq x y z
N MET A 1 2.33 -16.07 -11.49
CA MET A 1 2.26 -17.07 -10.41
C MET A 1 3.26 -16.68 -9.33
N LEU A 2 2.94 -17.00 -8.07
CA LEU A 2 3.79 -16.77 -6.90
C LEU A 2 4.02 -18.11 -6.17
N PRO A 3 5.18 -18.33 -5.53
CA PRO A 3 6.25 -17.36 -5.32
C PRO A 3 7.12 -17.16 -6.57
N ARG A 4 7.76 -15.99 -6.68
CA ARG A 4 8.82 -15.74 -7.66
C ARG A 4 9.80 -14.69 -7.18
N ASP A 5 11.05 -14.79 -7.65
CA ASP A 5 12.02 -13.72 -7.52
C ASP A 5 11.86 -12.68 -8.63
N THR A 6 12.19 -11.44 -8.30
CA THR A 6 12.15 -10.31 -9.24
C THR A 6 13.31 -9.38 -8.92
N ASP A 7 14.28 -9.33 -9.83
CA ASP A 7 15.46 -8.48 -9.69
C ASP A 7 15.17 -7.03 -10.07
N TRP A 8 14.06 -6.82 -10.78
CA TRP A 8 13.59 -5.50 -11.20
C TRP A 8 12.13 -5.30 -10.81
N VAL A 9 11.81 -4.08 -10.35
CA VAL A 9 10.44 -3.67 -10.01
C VAL A 9 10.10 -2.42 -10.82
N GLY A 10 9.10 -2.53 -11.68
CA GLY A 10 8.59 -1.40 -12.43
C GLY A 10 7.88 -0.40 -11.53
N THR A 11 8.00 0.87 -11.88
CA THR A 11 7.42 1.97 -11.10
C THR A 11 6.20 2.56 -11.84
N PRO A 12 5.05 2.69 -11.18
CA PRO A 12 3.85 3.27 -11.78
C PRO A 12 3.99 4.74 -12.23
N PRO A 13 3.09 5.22 -13.12
CA PRO A 13 3.12 6.57 -13.67
C PRO A 13 2.67 7.67 -12.69
N ILE A 14 2.13 7.32 -11.53
CA ILE A 14 1.86 8.27 -10.43
C ILE A 14 2.75 8.02 -9.22
N LYS A 15 2.98 9.09 -8.45
CA LYS A 15 3.53 9.02 -7.11
C LYS A 15 2.39 8.82 -6.13
N CYS A 16 2.55 7.87 -5.22
CA CYS A 16 1.70 7.69 -4.05
C CYS A 16 2.59 7.61 -2.81
N GLN A 17 2.17 8.24 -1.71
CA GLN A 17 2.84 8.04 -0.43
C GLN A 17 2.65 6.59 0.02
N GLY A 18 3.68 6.00 0.63
CA GLY A 18 3.62 4.60 1.09
C GLY A 18 3.70 3.55 -0.03
N ILE A 19 4.09 3.92 -1.26
CA ILE A 19 4.21 2.98 -2.37
C ILE A 19 5.15 1.80 -2.04
N LYS A 20 4.65 0.59 -2.27
CA LYS A 20 5.30 -0.67 -1.89
C LYS A 20 6.37 -1.17 -2.86
N THR A 21 6.95 -0.30 -3.70
CA THR A 21 7.96 -0.70 -4.73
C THR A 21 9.08 -1.56 -4.14
N LYS A 22 9.60 -1.20 -2.97
CA LYS A 22 10.70 -1.93 -2.34
C LYS A 22 10.24 -3.22 -1.62
N LEU A 23 8.95 -3.35 -1.32
CA LEU A 23 8.37 -4.55 -0.71
C LEU A 23 7.87 -5.59 -1.74
N VAL A 24 7.73 -5.21 -3.02
CA VAL A 24 7.29 -6.14 -4.08
C VAL A 24 8.07 -7.47 -4.08
N PRO A 25 9.42 -7.50 -4.03
CA PRO A 25 10.16 -8.77 -4.02
C PRO A 25 9.85 -9.62 -2.77
N PHE A 26 9.68 -8.97 -1.61
CA PHE A 26 9.32 -9.65 -0.38
C PHE A 26 7.91 -10.23 -0.43
N ILE A 27 6.94 -9.48 -0.96
CA ILE A 27 5.56 -9.94 -1.17
C ILE A 27 5.54 -11.14 -2.13
N PHE A 28 6.25 -11.03 -3.26
CA PHE A 28 6.28 -12.10 -4.28
C PHE A 28 6.94 -13.38 -3.81
N ARG A 29 7.96 -13.32 -2.95
CA ARG A 29 8.51 -14.52 -2.31
C ARG A 29 7.61 -15.08 -1.21
N SER A 30 6.76 -14.24 -0.63
CA SER A 30 6.00 -14.60 0.56
C SER A 30 4.65 -15.24 0.29
N VAL A 31 4.00 -14.81 -0.79
CA VAL A 31 2.68 -15.29 -1.20
C VAL A 31 2.81 -16.55 -2.06
N ILE A 32 1.90 -17.51 -1.88
CA ILE A 32 1.77 -18.68 -2.75
C ILE A 32 0.42 -18.57 -3.44
N TRP A 33 0.44 -18.30 -4.74
CA TRP A 33 -0.77 -18.20 -5.54
C TRP A 33 -0.53 -18.73 -6.94
N ARG A 34 -1.30 -19.77 -7.27
CA ARG A 34 -1.27 -20.51 -8.54
C ARG A 34 -2.69 -20.47 -9.11
N PRO A 35 -3.07 -19.40 -9.82
CA PRO A 35 -4.43 -19.26 -10.34
C PRO A 35 -4.74 -20.37 -11.34
N GLU A 36 -5.93 -20.94 -11.23
CA GLU A 36 -6.50 -21.89 -12.17
C GLU A 36 -7.74 -21.29 -12.83
N GLY A 37 -7.87 -21.51 -14.15
CA GLY A 37 -9.02 -21.07 -14.95
C GLY A 37 -9.41 -19.60 -14.77
N ASP A 38 -10.35 -19.37 -13.88
CA ASP A 38 -11.10 -18.14 -13.72
C ASP A 38 -10.68 -17.29 -12.51
N ASP A 39 -9.70 -17.77 -11.74
CA ASP A 39 -9.17 -17.12 -10.54
C ASP A 39 -8.59 -15.73 -10.80
N ARG A 40 -8.78 -14.81 -9.85
CA ARG A 40 -8.36 -13.40 -9.95
C ARG A 40 -7.40 -13.02 -8.84
N TRP A 41 -6.50 -12.11 -9.16
CA TRP A 41 -5.83 -11.29 -8.17
C TRP A 41 -6.72 -10.11 -7.80
N ILE A 42 -6.96 -9.86 -6.52
CA ILE A 42 -7.87 -8.81 -6.07
C ILE A 42 -7.09 -7.79 -5.23
N GLU A 43 -7.18 -6.51 -5.60
CA GLU A 43 -6.65 -5.40 -4.78
C GLU A 43 -7.77 -4.38 -4.53
N PRO A 44 -8.40 -4.37 -3.34
CA PRO A 44 -9.45 -3.40 -3.02
C PRO A 44 -8.91 -2.03 -2.63
N PHE A 45 -7.59 -1.91 -2.45
CA PHE A 45 -6.84 -0.67 -2.23
C PHE A 45 -5.76 -0.56 -3.30
N PHE A 46 -6.17 -0.38 -4.55
CA PHE A 46 -5.27 -0.44 -5.69
C PHE A 46 -4.16 0.62 -5.62
N GLY A 47 -4.49 1.85 -5.22
CA GLY A 47 -3.57 2.95 -4.99
C GLY A 47 -2.65 3.21 -6.18
N SER A 48 -1.34 3.06 -5.96
CA SER A 48 -0.37 3.20 -7.06
C SER A 48 -0.41 2.06 -8.08
N GLY A 49 -1.05 0.93 -7.78
CA GLY A 49 -1.04 -0.28 -8.59
C GLY A 49 0.30 -1.01 -8.68
N VAL A 50 1.27 -0.65 -7.82
CA VAL A 50 2.64 -1.19 -7.92
C VAL A 50 2.69 -2.72 -7.78
N VAL A 51 1.84 -3.33 -6.96
CA VAL A 51 1.83 -4.78 -6.76
C VAL A 51 1.18 -5.48 -7.95
N ALA A 52 -0.07 -5.16 -8.28
CA ALA A 52 -0.77 -5.73 -9.43
C ALA A 52 -0.04 -5.52 -10.77
N LEU A 53 0.49 -4.33 -11.05
CA LEU A 53 1.23 -4.07 -12.29
C LEU A 53 2.51 -4.89 -12.38
N ASN A 54 3.26 -5.02 -11.28
CA ASN A 54 4.44 -5.89 -11.30
C ASN A 54 4.04 -7.36 -11.39
N LEU A 55 2.94 -7.77 -10.75
CA LEU A 55 2.44 -9.15 -10.78
C LEU A 55 1.98 -9.52 -12.19
N ALA A 56 1.32 -8.57 -12.87
CA ALA A 56 0.66 -8.73 -14.15
C ALA A 56 -0.12 -10.06 -14.21
N PRO A 57 -1.19 -10.21 -13.41
CA PRO A 57 -2.02 -11.41 -13.45
C PRO A 57 -2.75 -11.52 -14.81
N ALA A 58 -3.22 -12.72 -15.15
CA ALA A 58 -4.04 -12.89 -16.35
C ALA A 58 -5.42 -12.25 -16.18
N ARG A 59 -5.93 -12.26 -14.94
CA ARG A 59 -7.21 -11.71 -14.52
C ARG A 59 -7.06 -11.06 -13.16
N ASP A 60 -7.73 -9.93 -12.98
CA ASP A 60 -7.78 -9.25 -11.70
C ASP A 60 -9.15 -8.63 -11.42
N LEU A 61 -9.30 -8.16 -10.18
CA LEU A 61 -10.33 -7.24 -9.74
C LEU A 61 -9.65 -6.18 -8.88
N LEU A 62 -9.41 -5.02 -9.45
CA LEU A 62 -8.73 -3.90 -8.81
C LEU A 62 -9.77 -2.83 -8.50
N ALA A 63 -9.70 -2.25 -7.31
CA ALA A 63 -10.59 -1.16 -6.94
C ALA A 63 -9.87 -0.12 -6.09
N ASP A 64 -10.35 1.10 -6.15
CA ASP A 64 -9.94 2.19 -5.27
C ASP A 64 -11.15 3.10 -5.00
N SER A 65 -11.18 3.73 -3.83
CA SER A 65 -12.16 4.78 -3.51
C SER A 65 -11.84 6.10 -4.21
N ASN A 66 -10.62 6.25 -4.75
CA ASN A 66 -10.23 7.43 -5.50
C ASN A 66 -10.57 7.29 -6.99
N GLU A 67 -11.63 7.95 -7.44
CA GLU A 67 -12.05 7.90 -8.85
C GLU A 67 -10.97 8.34 -9.85
N HIS A 68 -10.07 9.25 -9.47
CA HIS A 68 -9.06 9.77 -10.40
C HIS A 68 -7.92 8.77 -10.62
N ILE A 69 -7.57 7.98 -9.60
CA ILE A 69 -6.65 6.84 -9.75
C ILE A 69 -7.28 5.81 -10.70
N VAL A 70 -8.54 5.45 -10.48
CA VAL A 70 -9.26 4.49 -11.32
C VAL A 70 -9.35 4.99 -12.75
N ARG A 71 -9.74 6.26 -12.94
CA ARG A 71 -9.86 6.90 -14.27
C ARG A 71 -8.52 6.92 -14.99
N LEU A 72 -7.43 7.27 -14.32
CA LEU A 72 -6.08 7.24 -14.89
C LEU A 72 -5.71 5.85 -15.42
N TYR A 73 -5.88 4.80 -14.61
CA TYR A 73 -5.49 3.46 -15.05
C TYR A 73 -6.41 2.87 -16.11
N ARG A 74 -7.71 3.19 -16.08
CA ARG A 74 -8.63 2.89 -17.19
C ARG A 74 -8.19 3.60 -18.46
N ALA A 75 -7.88 4.90 -18.40
CA ALA A 75 -7.38 5.64 -19.56
C ALA A 75 -6.10 5.05 -20.13
N ILE A 76 -5.18 4.54 -19.30
CA ILE A 76 -3.98 3.84 -19.78
C ILE A 76 -4.34 2.48 -20.40
N LYS A 77 -5.26 1.72 -19.78
CA LYS A 77 -5.71 0.41 -20.26
C LYS A 77 -6.43 0.51 -21.62
N ASP A 78 -7.23 1.55 -21.80
CA ASP A 78 -8.11 1.75 -22.95
C ASP A 78 -7.47 2.65 -24.03
N ASP A 79 -6.15 2.85 -23.96
CA ASP A 79 -5.34 3.65 -24.90
C ASP A 79 -5.79 5.13 -25.03
N GLU A 80 -6.52 5.68 -24.06
CA GLU A 80 -6.84 7.11 -23.98
C GLU A 80 -5.64 7.93 -23.48
N LEU A 81 -4.86 7.39 -22.54
CA LEU A 81 -3.61 7.96 -22.05
C LEU A 81 -2.43 7.11 -22.53
N THR A 82 -1.96 7.42 -23.74
CA THR A 82 -0.81 6.74 -24.36
C THR A 82 0.52 7.42 -24.00
N PRO A 83 1.66 6.74 -24.20
CA PRO A 83 2.98 7.35 -24.04
C PRO A 83 3.20 8.60 -24.89
N SER A 84 2.67 8.64 -26.13
CA SER A 84 2.79 9.80 -27.02
C SER A 84 1.96 10.98 -26.51
N ARG A 85 0.69 10.75 -26.13
CA ARG A 85 -0.18 11.77 -25.53
C ARG A 85 0.40 12.33 -24.23
N ALA A 86 0.91 11.46 -23.36
CA ALA A 86 1.57 11.88 -22.13
C ALA A 86 2.82 12.73 -22.44
N ARG A 87 3.63 12.37 -23.44
CA ARG A 87 4.81 13.15 -23.83
C ARG A 87 4.43 14.55 -24.32
N GLU A 88 3.54 14.61 -25.30
CA GLU A 88 3.09 15.87 -25.92
C GLU A 88 2.51 16.80 -24.85
N TYR A 89 1.59 16.28 -24.04
CA TYR A 89 0.94 17.01 -22.98
C TYR A 89 1.95 17.54 -21.95
N LEU A 90 2.83 16.68 -21.42
CA LEU A 90 3.80 17.09 -20.40
C LEU A 90 4.86 18.07 -20.94
N GLN A 91 5.24 17.97 -22.21
CA GLN A 91 6.14 18.95 -22.84
C GLN A 91 5.45 20.30 -23.05
N HIS A 92 4.20 20.30 -23.55
CA HIS A 92 3.44 21.53 -23.77
C HIS A 92 3.13 22.24 -22.46
N HIS A 93 2.46 21.56 -21.53
CA HIS A 93 2.11 22.13 -20.23
C HIS A 93 3.34 22.35 -19.33
N GLY A 94 4.43 21.61 -19.55
CA GLY A 94 5.71 21.86 -18.90
C GLY A 94 6.31 23.21 -19.26
N ARG A 95 6.27 23.62 -20.53
CA ARG A 95 6.71 24.96 -20.97
C ARG A 95 5.84 26.07 -20.40
N LEU A 96 4.52 25.87 -20.40
CA LEU A 96 3.59 26.83 -19.82
C LEU A 96 3.77 26.98 -18.29
N LEU A 97 4.08 25.88 -17.60
CA LEU A 97 4.43 25.91 -16.18
C LEU A 97 5.75 26.67 -15.92
N GLU A 98 6.73 26.51 -16.81
CA GLU A 98 8.01 27.23 -16.70
C GLU A 98 7.83 28.75 -16.87
N LEU A 99 6.94 29.16 -17.78
CA LEU A 99 6.62 30.58 -18.04
C LEU A 99 5.69 31.19 -16.98
N GLY A 100 4.60 30.51 -16.63
CA GLY A 100 3.53 31.01 -15.75
C GLY A 100 3.66 30.61 -14.28
N GLY A 101 4.63 29.75 -13.94
CA GLY A 101 4.93 29.37 -12.56
C GLY A 101 3.73 28.81 -11.79
N ALA A 102 3.56 29.29 -10.56
CA ALA A 102 2.52 28.79 -9.65
C ALA A 102 1.09 29.12 -10.13
N GLU A 103 0.89 30.25 -10.78
CA GLU A 103 -0.43 30.66 -11.30
C GLU A 103 -0.93 29.65 -12.33
N TYR A 104 -0.06 29.28 -13.27
CA TYR A 104 -0.39 28.27 -14.28
C TYR A 104 -0.69 26.89 -13.67
N TYR A 105 0.06 26.48 -12.64
CA TYR A 105 -0.24 25.25 -11.91
C TYR A 105 -1.67 25.27 -11.33
N TYR A 106 -2.08 26.40 -10.73
CA TYR A 106 -3.42 26.52 -10.14
C TYR A 106 -4.51 26.59 -11.21
N GLU A 107 -4.25 27.18 -12.38
CA GLU A 107 -5.16 27.09 -13.54
C GLU A 107 -5.42 25.63 -13.94
N VAL A 108 -4.35 24.83 -14.12
CA VAL A 108 -4.48 23.40 -14.43
C VAL A 108 -5.21 22.65 -13.31
N ARG A 109 -5.00 23.04 -12.04
CA ARG A 109 -5.68 22.43 -10.90
C ARG A 109 -7.18 22.71 -10.91
N GLU A 110 -7.60 23.94 -11.18
CA GLU A 110 -9.02 24.28 -11.29
C GLU A 110 -9.66 23.58 -12.49
N ARG A 111 -8.97 23.54 -13.65
CA ARG A 111 -9.42 22.76 -14.82
C ARG A 111 -9.60 21.28 -14.48
N PHE A 112 -8.66 20.70 -13.74
CA PHE A 112 -8.76 19.32 -13.28
C PHE A 112 -9.93 19.12 -12.31
N ASN A 113 -10.14 20.02 -11.36
CA ASN A 113 -11.24 19.91 -10.41
C ASN A 113 -12.62 20.00 -11.08
N HIS A 114 -12.72 20.65 -12.25
CA HIS A 114 -13.95 20.69 -13.05
C HIS A 114 -14.10 19.50 -14.00
N GLY A 115 -13.03 19.09 -14.71
CA GLY A 115 -13.11 18.09 -15.79
C GLY A 115 -12.58 16.69 -15.43
N GLY A 116 -11.76 16.58 -14.40
CA GLY A 116 -11.12 15.34 -13.94
C GLY A 116 -10.29 14.62 -15.02
N SER A 117 -9.61 15.37 -15.88
CA SER A 117 -8.73 14.83 -16.93
C SER A 117 -7.58 14.00 -16.34
N SER A 118 -7.36 12.80 -16.89
CA SER A 118 -6.24 11.92 -16.47
C SER A 118 -4.86 12.50 -16.81
N LEU A 119 -4.76 13.32 -17.86
CA LEU A 119 -3.52 14.01 -18.21
C LEU A 119 -3.24 15.16 -17.24
N ASP A 120 -4.27 15.92 -16.86
CA ASP A 120 -4.15 16.96 -15.83
C ASP A 120 -3.75 16.32 -14.49
N PHE A 121 -4.40 15.21 -14.10
CA PHE A 121 -4.06 14.48 -12.89
C PHE A 121 -2.59 14.02 -12.87
N LEU A 122 -2.11 13.46 -13.99
CA LEU A 122 -0.72 13.04 -14.14
C LEU A 122 0.24 14.22 -14.00
N PHE A 123 -0.07 15.35 -14.65
CA PHE A 123 0.73 16.57 -14.56
C PHE A 123 0.75 17.14 -13.13
N LEU A 124 -0.42 17.27 -12.48
CA LEU A 124 -0.54 17.76 -11.11
C LEU A 124 0.22 16.86 -10.14
N ASN A 125 0.02 15.54 -10.18
CA ASN A 125 0.76 14.61 -9.32
C ASN A 125 2.28 14.68 -9.51
N ARG A 126 2.76 15.02 -10.71
CA ARG A 126 4.19 15.09 -11.04
C ARG A 126 4.83 16.46 -10.77
N SER A 127 4.02 17.48 -10.53
CA SER A 127 4.43 18.87 -10.25
C SER A 127 4.02 19.40 -8.87
N CYS A 128 3.10 18.73 -8.17
CA CYS A 128 2.65 19.12 -6.83
C CYS A 128 3.69 18.83 -5.75
N PHE A 129 3.48 19.41 -4.56
CA PHE A 129 4.33 19.19 -3.40
C PHE A 129 4.43 17.69 -3.06
N ASN A 130 5.65 17.17 -3.11
CA ASN A 130 6.02 15.77 -2.85
C ASN A 130 5.28 14.68 -3.66
N GLY A 131 4.45 15.03 -4.64
CA GLY A 131 3.66 14.06 -5.39
C GLY A 131 2.61 13.35 -4.54
N VAL A 132 2.09 14.05 -3.53
CA VAL A 132 0.99 13.54 -2.70
C VAL A 132 -0.31 13.57 -3.50
N ILE A 133 -1.19 12.62 -3.23
CA ILE A 133 -2.55 12.59 -3.76
C ILE A 133 -3.47 12.94 -2.60
N ARG A 134 -4.10 14.12 -2.66
CA ARG A 134 -4.99 14.61 -1.61
C ARG A 134 -6.15 15.39 -2.20
N PHE A 135 -7.33 15.08 -1.69
CA PHE A 135 -8.59 15.68 -2.10
C PHE A 135 -9.30 16.23 -0.85
N ASN A 136 -10.02 17.34 -1.02
CA ASN A 136 -10.83 17.92 0.06
C ASN A 136 -12.20 17.21 0.16
N ARG A 137 -13.04 17.67 1.11
CA ARG A 137 -14.39 17.11 1.33
C ARG A 137 -15.33 17.23 0.12
N LYS A 138 -15.04 18.12 -0.81
CA LYS A 138 -15.80 18.32 -2.05
C LYS A 138 -15.25 17.48 -3.21
N GLY A 139 -14.28 16.58 -2.94
CA GLY A 139 -13.64 15.77 -3.98
C GLY A 139 -12.62 16.52 -4.84
N ALA A 140 -12.26 17.77 -4.49
CA ALA A 140 -11.35 18.59 -5.28
C ALA A 140 -9.89 18.40 -4.83
N PHE A 141 -8.96 18.27 -5.78
CA PHE A 141 -7.53 18.16 -5.53
C PHE A 141 -7.00 19.44 -4.89
N ASN A 142 -6.33 19.31 -3.76
CA ASN A 142 -5.94 20.44 -2.91
C ASN A 142 -4.45 20.43 -2.52
N VAL A 143 -3.60 19.76 -3.29
CA VAL A 143 -2.15 19.76 -3.04
C VAL A 143 -1.53 21.02 -3.66
N PRO A 144 -0.70 21.79 -2.92
CA PRO A 144 -0.04 22.97 -3.45
C PRO A 144 1.03 22.62 -4.49
N PHE A 145 1.46 23.63 -5.25
CA PHE A 145 2.55 23.50 -6.21
C PHE A 145 3.86 23.09 -5.53
N GLY A 146 4.68 22.28 -6.19
CA GLY A 146 5.98 21.84 -5.68
C GLY A 146 7.12 22.86 -5.84
N HIS A 147 6.83 24.10 -6.25
CA HIS A 147 7.79 25.20 -6.45
C HIS A 147 8.96 24.87 -7.38
N LYS A 148 8.68 24.15 -8.47
CA LYS A 148 9.67 23.81 -9.51
C LYS A 148 9.09 24.10 -10.90
N PRO A 149 9.14 25.34 -11.39
CA PRO A 149 8.57 25.70 -12.71
C PRO A 149 9.16 24.85 -13.85
N GLY A 150 10.49 24.71 -13.91
CA GLY A 150 11.19 23.84 -14.86
C GLY A 150 11.17 22.33 -14.52
N ARG A 151 10.08 21.82 -13.92
CA ARG A 151 9.99 20.42 -13.46
C ARG A 151 10.09 19.41 -14.59
N PHE A 152 9.48 19.71 -15.74
CA PHE A 152 9.27 18.79 -16.86
C PHE A 152 10.41 18.84 -17.88
N THR A 153 11.64 18.62 -17.40
CA THR A 153 12.81 18.43 -18.27
C THR A 153 12.62 17.23 -19.20
N GLN A 154 13.35 17.18 -20.32
CA GLN A 154 13.29 16.07 -21.27
C GLN A 154 13.50 14.70 -20.60
N ALA A 155 14.44 14.61 -19.65
CA ALA A 155 14.72 13.38 -18.91
C ALA A 155 13.56 13.00 -17.96
N TYR A 156 12.98 13.97 -17.24
CA TYR A 156 11.88 13.71 -16.34
C TYR A 156 10.60 13.30 -17.07
N THR A 157 10.29 13.98 -18.17
CA THR A 157 9.16 13.64 -19.04
C THR A 157 9.35 12.26 -19.65
N THR A 158 10.54 11.94 -20.18
CA THR A 158 10.84 10.60 -20.72
C THR A 158 10.68 9.51 -19.66
N LYS A 159 11.09 9.77 -18.40
CA LYS A 159 10.83 8.85 -17.29
C LYS A 159 9.34 8.59 -17.11
N ILE A 160 8.50 9.62 -17.05
CA ILE A 160 7.05 9.46 -16.85
C ILE A 160 6.42 8.70 -18.03
N VAL A 161 6.80 9.05 -19.25
CA VAL A 161 6.33 8.40 -20.48
C VAL A 161 6.68 6.91 -20.49
N ASN A 162 7.89 6.54 -20.05
CA ASN A 162 8.29 5.13 -19.92
C ASN A 162 7.48 4.39 -18.84
N GLN A 163 7.08 5.07 -17.76
CA GLN A 163 6.22 4.50 -16.72
C GLN A 163 4.80 4.25 -17.24
N VAL A 164 4.25 5.16 -18.04
CA VAL A 164 2.96 4.97 -18.75
C VAL A 164 3.06 3.79 -19.71
N ALA A 165 4.11 3.74 -20.54
CA ALA A 165 4.34 2.65 -21.49
C ALA A 165 4.49 1.30 -20.80
N TRP A 166 5.21 1.28 -19.68
CA TRP A 166 5.36 0.07 -18.86
C TRP A 166 4.02 -0.39 -18.32
N ALA A 167 3.22 0.49 -17.71
CA ALA A 167 1.91 0.15 -17.15
C ALA A 167 0.96 -0.38 -18.23
N ALA A 168 0.85 0.30 -19.37
CA ALA A 168 0.04 -0.15 -20.51
C ALA A 168 0.43 -1.57 -20.96
N ARG A 169 1.74 -1.83 -21.08
CA ARG A 169 2.26 -3.16 -21.42
C ARG A 169 1.91 -4.23 -20.38
N GLN A 170 1.85 -3.89 -19.09
CA GLN A 170 1.46 -4.87 -18.06
C GLN A 170 -0.01 -5.29 -18.17
N MET A 171 -0.87 -4.41 -18.71
CA MET A 171 -2.31 -4.66 -18.84
C MET A 171 -2.69 -5.28 -20.20
N ARG A 172 -1.83 -5.13 -21.22
CA ARG A 172 -2.11 -5.56 -22.59
C ARG A 172 -2.38 -7.06 -22.69
N GLY A 173 -3.45 -7.42 -23.39
CA GLY A 173 -3.84 -8.82 -23.63
C GLY A 173 -4.34 -9.57 -22.39
N ARG A 174 -4.69 -8.85 -21.32
CA ARG A 174 -5.14 -9.41 -20.03
C ARG A 174 -6.50 -8.86 -19.65
N ARG A 175 -7.20 -9.56 -18.76
CA ARG A 175 -8.55 -9.21 -18.32
C ARG A 175 -8.48 -8.38 -17.04
N TRP A 176 -8.16 -7.11 -17.21
CA TRP A 176 -8.06 -6.16 -16.11
C TRP A 176 -9.42 -5.53 -15.82
N GLN A 177 -9.90 -5.66 -14.57
CA GLN A 177 -11.14 -5.04 -14.11
C GLN A 177 -10.82 -4.02 -13.03
N ILE A 178 -10.83 -2.73 -13.40
CA ILE A 178 -10.50 -1.63 -12.48
C ILE A 178 -11.80 -0.90 -12.14
N LEU A 179 -12.21 -0.86 -10.87
CA LEU A 179 -13.49 -0.32 -10.41
C LEU A 179 -13.30 0.86 -9.45
N HIS A 180 -14.22 1.83 -9.50
CA HIS A 180 -14.33 2.88 -8.49
C HIS A 180 -15.42 2.45 -7.51
N GLN A 181 -15.02 1.91 -6.37
CA GLN A 181 -15.93 1.41 -5.35
C GLN A 181 -15.23 1.24 -4.00
N PRO A 182 -15.98 1.23 -2.88
CA PRO A 182 -15.44 0.93 -1.56
C PRO A 182 -14.83 -0.47 -1.47
N TRP A 183 -13.86 -0.63 -0.56
CA TRP A 183 -13.15 -1.89 -0.37
C TRP A 183 -14.09 -3.03 0.05
N GLU A 184 -15.15 -2.74 0.81
CA GLU A 184 -16.13 -3.72 1.27
C GLU A 184 -16.84 -4.42 0.11
N GLN A 185 -17.22 -3.64 -0.90
CA GLN A 185 -17.89 -4.16 -2.08
C GLN A 185 -16.94 -5.06 -2.87
N THR A 186 -15.68 -4.65 -2.99
CA THR A 186 -14.63 -5.43 -3.68
C THR A 186 -14.35 -6.75 -2.97
N LEU A 187 -14.24 -6.74 -1.65
CA LEU A 187 -14.08 -7.97 -0.85
C LEU A 187 -15.31 -8.89 -0.96
N GLY A 188 -16.52 -8.32 -1.02
CA GLY A 188 -17.75 -9.09 -1.24
C GLY A 188 -17.82 -9.81 -2.58
N MET A 189 -16.99 -9.43 -3.55
CA MET A 189 -16.89 -10.09 -4.85
C MET A 189 -15.85 -11.23 -4.88
N ALA A 190 -15.09 -11.43 -3.81
CA ALA A 190 -14.07 -12.48 -3.75
C ALA A 190 -14.71 -13.88 -3.69
N ARG A 191 -14.19 -14.81 -4.49
CA ARG A 191 -14.62 -16.22 -4.52
C ARG A 191 -13.45 -17.15 -4.22
N LYS A 192 -13.78 -18.41 -3.94
CA LYS A 192 -12.77 -19.48 -3.82
C LYS A 192 -11.85 -19.48 -5.05
N GLY A 193 -10.55 -19.66 -4.83
CA GLY A 193 -9.51 -19.62 -5.88
C GLY A 193 -8.90 -18.23 -6.15
N ASP A 194 -9.64 -17.15 -5.88
CA ASP A 194 -9.07 -15.80 -5.93
C ASP A 194 -7.95 -15.63 -4.88
N PHE A 195 -7.13 -14.59 -5.04
CA PHE A 195 -6.20 -14.16 -4.00
C PHE A 195 -6.29 -12.66 -3.79
N VAL A 196 -6.49 -12.26 -2.53
CA VAL A 196 -6.71 -10.86 -2.16
C VAL A 196 -5.42 -10.26 -1.57
N TYR A 197 -4.91 -9.19 -2.15
CA TYR A 197 -3.82 -8.40 -1.57
C TYR A 197 -4.32 -7.06 -1.05
N LEU A 198 -4.00 -6.76 0.20
CA LEU A 198 -4.50 -5.61 0.96
C LEU A 198 -3.34 -4.68 1.32
N ASP A 199 -3.47 -3.41 0.98
CA ASP A 199 -2.57 -2.34 1.41
C ASP A 199 -3.39 -1.12 1.85
N PRO A 200 -4.14 -1.23 2.96
CA PRO A 200 -5.01 -0.16 3.42
C PRO A 200 -4.19 1.06 3.91
N PRO A 201 -4.82 2.24 4.02
CA PRO A 201 -4.23 3.37 4.72
C PRO A 201 -3.80 2.98 6.15
N TYR A 202 -2.70 3.55 6.64
CA TYR A 202 -2.26 3.31 8.01
C TYR A 202 -3.06 4.15 9.02
N ILE A 203 -3.53 3.51 10.08
CA ILE A 203 -4.24 4.13 11.22
C ILE A 203 -3.44 5.33 11.74
N GLY A 204 -4.09 6.49 11.85
CA GLY A 204 -3.52 7.69 12.47
C GLY A 204 -2.43 8.42 11.67
N ARG A 205 -2.11 8.03 10.42
CA ARG A 205 -1.24 8.85 9.54
C ARG A 205 -2.00 9.90 8.73
N HIS A 206 -3.34 9.86 8.74
CA HIS A 206 -4.20 10.80 8.02
C HIS A 206 -4.91 11.68 9.06
N THR A 207 -4.19 12.61 9.69
CA THR A 207 -4.79 13.55 10.65
C THR A 207 -5.58 14.68 9.99
N ASP A 208 -5.61 14.74 8.66
CA ASP A 208 -6.44 15.69 7.93
C ASP A 208 -7.17 14.96 6.78
N TYR A 209 -8.48 15.16 6.66
CA TYR A 209 -9.38 14.79 5.55
C TYR A 209 -10.25 13.50 5.68
N TYR A 210 -11.30 13.48 4.85
CA TYR A 210 -12.69 13.05 5.12
C TYR A 210 -13.04 11.59 4.81
N ASP A 211 -12.04 10.76 4.52
CA ASP A 211 -12.10 9.30 4.71
C ASP A 211 -11.12 9.00 5.83
N SER A 212 -11.48 9.34 7.07
CA SER A 212 -10.63 9.05 8.21
C SER A 212 -10.63 7.55 8.42
N TRP A 213 -9.68 6.86 7.78
CA TRP A 213 -9.37 5.46 8.06
C TRP A 213 -9.03 5.35 9.55
N ASP A 214 -10.02 4.96 10.32
CA ASP A 214 -9.95 4.90 11.77
C ASP A 214 -9.73 3.47 12.25
N GLU A 215 -9.65 3.29 13.57
CA GLU A 215 -9.49 1.97 14.17
C GLU A 215 -10.69 1.05 13.88
N ARG A 216 -11.90 1.61 13.74
CA ARG A 216 -13.12 0.83 13.46
C ARG A 216 -13.09 0.31 12.03
N ASP A 217 -12.69 1.12 11.07
CA ASP A 217 -12.51 0.70 9.68
C ASP A 217 -11.41 -0.36 9.56
N ALA A 218 -10.30 -0.19 10.25
CA ALA A 218 -9.24 -1.19 10.29
C ALA A 218 -9.72 -2.51 10.91
N ALA A 219 -10.51 -2.47 11.99
CA ALA A 219 -11.11 -3.65 12.61
C ALA A 219 -12.11 -4.34 11.68
N ARG A 220 -13.00 -3.58 11.01
CA ARG A 220 -13.95 -4.09 10.01
C ARG A 220 -13.23 -4.74 8.84
N LEU A 221 -12.11 -4.17 8.40
CA LEU A 221 -11.28 -4.74 7.34
C LEU A 221 -10.73 -6.10 7.76
N ALA A 222 -10.18 -6.20 8.96
CA ALA A 222 -9.64 -7.46 9.48
C ALA A 222 -10.73 -8.53 9.57
N GLU A 223 -11.88 -8.21 10.15
CA GLU A 223 -13.03 -9.12 10.26
C GLU A 223 -13.46 -9.66 8.88
N ARG A 224 -13.71 -8.76 7.92
CA ARG A 224 -14.15 -9.16 6.57
C ARG A 224 -13.08 -9.95 5.83
N THR A 225 -11.81 -9.59 5.99
CA THR A 225 -10.69 -10.32 5.37
C THR A 225 -10.57 -11.73 5.93
N LEU A 226 -10.68 -11.89 7.25
CA LEU A 226 -10.65 -13.21 7.89
C LEU A 226 -11.86 -14.07 7.50
N ALA A 227 -12.98 -13.49 7.10
CA ALA A 227 -14.15 -14.21 6.61
C ALA A 227 -14.06 -14.61 5.12
N LEU A 228 -13.04 -14.18 4.37
CA LEU A 228 -12.96 -14.46 2.93
C LEU A 228 -12.91 -15.97 2.62
N PRO A 229 -13.48 -16.43 1.50
CA PRO A 229 -13.45 -17.83 1.08
C PRO A 229 -12.13 -18.25 0.42
N CYS A 230 -11.14 -17.36 0.37
CA CYS A 230 -9.92 -17.53 -0.41
C CYS A 230 -8.66 -17.08 0.35
N GLY A 231 -7.51 -17.24 -0.30
CA GLY A 231 -6.23 -16.78 0.21
C GLY A 231 -6.13 -15.25 0.22
N PHE A 232 -5.36 -14.71 1.16
CA PHE A 232 -5.06 -13.28 1.20
C PHE A 232 -3.67 -12.98 1.75
N ALA A 233 -3.18 -11.77 1.45
CA ALA A 233 -2.06 -11.15 2.12
C ALA A 233 -2.37 -9.68 2.43
N ALA A 234 -2.07 -9.22 3.64
CA ALA A 234 -2.26 -7.82 4.05
C ALA A 234 -0.93 -7.21 4.50
N SER A 235 -0.55 -6.11 3.85
CA SER A 235 0.61 -5.30 4.22
C SER A 235 0.21 -4.27 5.28
N MET A 236 0.93 -4.27 6.40
CA MET A 236 0.72 -3.37 7.53
C MET A 236 2.07 -2.98 8.11
N TRP A 237 2.17 -1.80 8.74
CA TRP A 237 3.34 -1.51 9.58
C TRP A 237 3.24 -2.31 10.89
N LEU A 238 4.34 -2.88 11.35
CA LEU A 238 4.41 -3.66 12.59
C LEU A 238 4.86 -2.78 13.76
N GLU A 239 6.06 -2.23 13.66
CA GLU A 239 6.64 -1.38 14.69
C GLU A 239 7.71 -0.46 14.11
N ASN A 240 8.03 0.57 14.87
CA ASN A 240 9.20 1.41 14.69
C ASN A 240 9.80 1.68 16.06
N ARG A 241 10.91 2.43 16.11
CA ARG A 241 11.60 2.76 17.36
C ARG A 241 10.74 3.39 18.46
N HIS A 242 9.57 3.94 18.13
CA HIS A 242 8.70 4.70 19.04
C HIS A 242 7.37 4.00 19.36
N ARG A 243 6.83 3.20 18.44
CA ARG A 243 5.47 2.66 18.52
C ARG A 243 5.39 1.27 17.91
N ARG A 244 4.54 0.43 18.48
CA ARG A 244 4.11 -0.86 17.95
C ARG A 244 2.66 -0.79 17.52
N ASN A 245 2.29 -1.56 16.50
CA ASN A 245 0.94 -1.66 16.00
C ASN A 245 0.19 -2.79 16.70
N ASP A 246 -0.55 -2.45 17.76
CA ASP A 246 -1.30 -3.42 18.55
C ASP A 246 -2.51 -3.99 17.80
N HIS A 247 -2.99 -3.29 16.76
CA HIS A 247 -4.10 -3.72 15.90
C HIS A 247 -3.88 -5.13 15.30
N ILE A 248 -2.63 -5.47 14.98
CA ILE A 248 -2.28 -6.79 14.45
C ILE A 248 -2.58 -7.89 15.48
N ALA A 249 -2.17 -7.67 16.74
CA ALA A 249 -2.38 -8.65 17.80
C ALA A 249 -3.85 -8.77 18.20
N GLU A 250 -4.60 -7.67 18.11
CA GLU A 250 -6.01 -7.62 18.50
C GLU A 250 -6.93 -8.26 17.44
N HIS A 251 -6.70 -7.97 16.15
CA HIS A 251 -7.68 -8.26 15.10
C HIS A 251 -7.26 -9.34 14.10
N TRP A 252 -5.98 -9.70 14.00
CA TRP A 252 -5.47 -10.61 12.97
C TRP A 252 -5.03 -11.98 13.52
N ASN A 253 -5.88 -12.57 14.37
CA ASN A 253 -5.58 -13.85 15.02
C ASN A 253 -5.55 -15.02 14.03
N GLY A 254 -4.57 -15.91 14.18
CA GLY A 254 -4.50 -17.17 13.41
C GLY A 254 -3.97 -17.06 11.98
N VAL A 255 -3.41 -15.90 11.59
CA VAL A 255 -2.73 -15.70 10.30
C VAL A 255 -1.22 -15.85 10.44
N GLU A 256 -0.55 -16.22 9.35
CA GLU A 256 0.91 -16.25 9.30
C GLU A 256 1.45 -14.81 9.22
N LEU A 257 2.35 -14.44 10.14
CA LEU A 257 3.04 -13.15 10.11
C LEU A 257 4.44 -13.33 9.53
N ARG A 258 4.75 -12.60 8.46
CA ARG A 258 6.12 -12.40 7.96
C ARG A 258 6.53 -10.95 8.13
N VAL A 259 7.79 -10.72 8.53
CA VAL A 259 8.31 -9.38 8.81
C VAL A 259 9.47 -9.07 7.89
N CYS A 260 9.52 -7.84 7.38
CA CYS A 260 10.64 -7.30 6.64
C CYS A 260 10.96 -5.90 7.15
N THR A 261 12.22 -5.69 7.51
CA THR A 261 12.72 -4.39 7.93
C THR A 261 12.94 -3.47 6.74
N HIS A 262 12.42 -2.24 6.83
CA HIS A 262 12.53 -1.25 5.76
C HIS A 262 13.02 0.12 6.23
N PHE A 263 13.97 0.70 5.50
CA PHE A 263 14.43 2.08 5.70
C PHE A 263 13.69 3.03 4.76
N TYR A 264 12.76 3.81 5.32
CA TYR A 264 12.13 4.91 4.61
C TYR A 264 13.04 6.15 4.61
N HIS A 265 13.34 6.69 3.44
CA HIS A 265 13.97 8.01 3.31
C HIS A 265 12.88 9.07 3.31
N VAL A 266 12.40 9.47 4.50
CA VAL A 266 11.49 10.61 4.64
C VAL A 266 12.15 11.61 5.58
N GLY A 267 12.90 12.55 5.01
CA GLY A 267 13.63 13.59 5.74
C GLY A 267 14.81 14.13 4.94
N SER A 268 15.11 15.42 5.07
CA SER A 268 16.22 16.12 4.39
C SER A 268 17.59 15.87 5.05
N THR A 269 17.64 15.17 6.19
CA THR A 269 18.84 14.91 7.00
C THR A 269 18.99 13.41 7.31
N GLN A 270 20.24 12.92 7.40
CA GLN A 270 20.58 11.51 7.62
C GLN A 270 20.02 10.93 8.94
N ASP A 271 19.79 11.77 9.95
CA ASP A 271 19.36 11.38 11.31
C ASP A 271 17.87 11.05 11.46
N LEU A 272 17.05 11.31 10.43
CA LEU A 272 15.61 11.00 10.40
C LEU A 272 15.27 9.66 9.72
N ARG A 273 16.28 8.85 9.38
CA ARG A 273 16.11 7.51 8.81
C ARG A 273 15.62 6.55 9.90
N ASN A 274 14.32 6.57 10.16
CA ASN A 274 13.71 5.63 11.09
C ASN A 274 13.40 4.33 10.36
N GLU A 275 13.98 3.25 10.86
CA GLU A 275 13.64 1.89 10.52
C GLU A 275 12.17 1.62 10.87
N ILE A 276 11.44 1.06 9.92
CA ILE A 276 10.07 0.59 10.12
C ILE A 276 10.07 -0.89 9.75
N ASP A 277 9.62 -1.72 10.68
CA ASP A 277 9.32 -3.12 10.39
C ASP A 277 7.94 -3.19 9.75
N GLU A 278 7.89 -3.78 8.56
CA GLU A 278 6.66 -4.03 7.82
C GLU A 278 6.23 -5.48 8.05
N ALA A 279 4.96 -5.66 8.40
CA ALA A 279 4.28 -6.93 8.50
C ALA A 279 3.56 -7.28 7.20
N LEU A 280 3.68 -8.53 6.80
CA LEU A 280 2.83 -9.16 5.81
C LEU A 280 2.06 -10.30 6.49
N LEU A 281 0.76 -10.10 6.65
CA LEU A 281 -0.17 -11.05 7.27
C LEU A 281 -0.76 -11.92 6.18
N ILE A 282 -0.59 -13.24 6.28
CA ILE A 282 -0.87 -14.16 5.18
C ILE A 282 -1.78 -15.28 5.64
N ARG A 283 -2.81 -15.55 4.83
CA ARG A 283 -3.52 -16.82 4.84
C ARG A 283 -3.48 -17.39 3.44
N GLN A 284 -2.71 -18.46 3.26
CA GLN A 284 -2.71 -19.19 1.99
C GLN A 284 -4.04 -19.93 1.85
N ASP A 285 -4.51 -20.11 0.61
CA ASP A 285 -5.64 -21.01 0.37
C ASP A 285 -5.25 -22.42 0.80
N ARG A 286 -6.15 -23.14 1.48
CA ARG A 286 -5.82 -24.49 1.96
C ARG A 286 -5.60 -25.37 0.73
N PRO A 287 -4.46 -26.06 0.60
CA PRO A 287 -4.27 -26.96 -0.52
C PRO A 287 -5.42 -27.96 -0.54
N HIS A 288 -5.99 -28.20 -1.73
CA HIS A 288 -6.71 -29.44 -1.97
C HIS A 288 -5.80 -30.57 -1.45
N ARG A 289 -6.32 -31.42 -0.56
CA ARG A 289 -5.63 -32.63 -0.08
C ARG A 289 -5.33 -33.51 -1.30
N THR A 290 -4.24 -33.25 -2.01
CA THR A 290 -3.55 -34.23 -2.80
C THR A 290 -2.65 -35.02 -1.85
N ARG A 291 -2.68 -36.34 -2.04
CA ARG A 291 -2.12 -37.36 -1.14
C ARG A 291 -0.72 -37.02 -0.66
N ALA A 292 -0.50 -37.36 0.60
CA ALA A 292 0.73 -37.19 1.36
C ALA A 292 2.00 -37.50 0.53
N ASN A 293 2.98 -36.60 0.62
CA ASN A 293 4.37 -37.00 0.68
C ASN A 293 5.19 -36.00 1.50
N SER A 294 6.13 -36.60 2.22
CA SER A 294 6.81 -36.17 3.43
C SER A 294 7.89 -35.10 3.26
N ALA A 295 7.97 -34.24 4.29
CA ALA A 295 9.17 -33.65 4.92
C ALA A 295 10.15 -32.79 4.08
N ARG A 296 10.26 -31.50 4.42
CA ARG A 296 11.31 -30.95 5.33
C ARG A 296 11.24 -29.42 5.47
N SER A 297 11.20 -28.98 6.73
CA SER A 297 11.99 -27.88 7.30
C SER A 297 11.88 -26.45 6.71
N ALA A 298 11.01 -25.63 7.31
CA ALA A 298 11.28 -24.21 7.55
C ALA A 298 10.84 -23.86 8.98
N ARG A 299 11.72 -23.24 9.77
CA ARG A 299 11.46 -22.84 11.17
C ARG A 299 10.32 -21.83 11.23
N GLN A 300 9.12 -22.30 11.59
CA GLN A 300 8.01 -21.48 12.05
C GLN A 300 8.30 -20.99 13.47
N ARG A 301 8.45 -19.68 13.67
CA ARG A 301 8.27 -19.08 14.99
C ARG A 301 6.76 -18.90 15.21
N ARG A 302 6.14 -19.82 15.95
CA ARG A 302 4.86 -19.56 16.61
C ARG A 302 5.10 -18.51 17.70
N LEU A 303 4.21 -17.51 17.78
CA LEU A 303 4.17 -16.58 18.90
C LEU A 303 4.04 -17.38 20.22
N PRO A 304 4.91 -17.16 21.22
CA PRO A 304 4.79 -17.86 22.49
C PRO A 304 3.54 -17.38 23.24
N LEU A 305 2.73 -18.34 23.69
CA LEU A 305 1.72 -18.17 24.71
C LEU A 305 2.41 -17.66 25.99
N ARG A 306 1.89 -16.58 26.58
CA ARG A 306 2.40 -15.99 27.83
C ARG A 306 2.33 -17.00 28.99
N PRO A 307 3.37 -17.17 29.82
CA PRO A 307 3.22 -17.76 31.14
C PRO A 307 2.91 -16.69 32.19
N GLY A 308 2.08 -17.09 33.15
CA GLY A 308 1.49 -16.28 34.20
C GLY A 308 2.47 -15.47 35.05
N TRP A 309 1.96 -14.33 35.49
CA TRP A 309 2.47 -13.55 36.61
C TRP A 309 2.48 -14.42 37.87
N ARG A 310 3.65 -14.61 38.48
CA ARG A 310 3.77 -15.10 39.86
C ARG A 310 3.97 -13.90 40.77
N CYS A 311 2.97 -13.63 41.62
CA CYS A 311 3.12 -12.80 42.80
C CYS A 311 4.00 -13.54 43.83
N SER A 312 5.11 -12.93 44.24
CA SER A 312 5.86 -13.35 45.40
C SER A 312 5.13 -12.90 46.67
N ALA A 313 4.55 -13.85 47.39
CA ALA A 313 4.18 -13.72 48.79
C ALA A 313 5.09 -14.65 49.59
N MET A 314 5.95 -14.09 50.44
CA MET A 314 6.70 -14.87 51.42
C MET A 314 6.59 -14.19 52.80
N GLN A 315 5.63 -14.73 53.54
CA GLN A 315 5.65 -15.14 54.95
C GLN A 315 6.27 -14.24 56.03
N ARG A 316 5.42 -14.02 57.05
CA ARG A 316 5.74 -13.50 58.37
C ARG A 316 6.47 -14.53 59.24
N SER A 317 7.08 -13.96 60.29
CA SER A 317 7.44 -14.51 61.61
C SER A 317 8.65 -15.45 61.69
N THR A 318 9.73 -14.94 62.30
CA THR A 318 10.06 -15.25 63.71
C THR A 318 11.03 -14.21 64.28
N SER A 319 10.84 -13.96 65.57
CA SER A 319 11.54 -13.08 66.50
C SER A 319 13.05 -13.31 66.63
N CYS A 320 13.84 -12.24 66.80
CA CYS A 320 14.78 -12.09 67.93
C CYS A 320 15.45 -10.71 67.98
N SER A 321 15.35 -10.09 69.16
CA SER A 321 16.35 -9.27 69.87
C SER A 321 17.04 -8.04 69.22
N GLY A 322 16.76 -6.87 69.82
CA GLY A 322 17.80 -5.99 70.38
C GLY A 322 18.27 -4.78 69.54
N PRO A 323 18.88 -3.75 70.17
CA PRO A 323 18.25 -2.42 70.24
C PRO A 323 19.06 -1.23 69.67
N ARG A 324 18.34 -0.10 69.47
CA ARG A 324 18.74 1.32 69.63
C ARG A 324 19.82 1.94 68.71
N ALA A 325 19.43 3.00 67.99
CA ALA A 325 20.01 4.38 68.05
C ALA A 325 19.27 5.29 67.03
N ARG A 326 18.46 6.27 67.48
CA ARG A 326 18.71 7.74 67.48
C ARG A 326 18.98 8.34 66.08
N PHE A 327 17.99 9.00 65.47
CA PHE A 327 17.77 10.47 65.51
C PHE A 327 18.99 11.29 65.05
N ALA A 328 18.92 11.80 63.82
CA ALA A 328 18.97 13.22 63.47
C ALA A 328 18.32 13.40 62.09
#